data_AF-A0A4Q2ADX7-F1
#
_entry.id   AF-A0A4Q2ADX7-F1
#
_cell.length_a   1.000
_cell.length_b   1.000
_cell.length_c   1.000
_cell.angle_alpha   90.00
_cell.angle_beta   90.00
_cell.angle_gamma   90.00
#
_symmetry.space_group_name_H-M   'P 1'
#
loop_
_entity.id
_entity.type
_entity.pdbx_description
1 polymer ?
#
loop_
_entity_poly.entity_id
_entity_poly.type
_entity_poly.pdbx_seq_one_letter_code
_entity_poly.pdbx_strand_id
1 'polypeptide(L)'
;MPQQAAMHVLTPGVPQWLAYTCPSQVLPGLAPNGKAVLELYAPATGIHSASQWTSAMTQAAVGDYLNAIQAHLPGLCFEDIRVSDPQDFARGRHLYEGALYGIAPGTTPDKFFPHRTGLRGLYLGGQTTFPGYGVPTAILSGVQAAEAAVQDIRAHVRVARCMTSGRSIQ
;
A
#
# COMPACT_ATOMS: atom_id res chain seq x y z
N MET A 1 -4.80 -15.28 14.46
CA MET A 1 -4.66 -15.02 13.01
C MET A 1 -5.82 -15.59 12.17
N PRO A 2 -6.33 -16.82 12.34
CA PRO A 2 -7.45 -17.33 11.52
C PRO A 2 -8.75 -16.49 11.66
N GLN A 3 -8.99 -15.94 12.85
CA GLN A 3 -10.13 -15.06 13.14
C GLN A 3 -10.03 -13.68 12.45
N GLN A 4 -8.84 -13.21 12.09
CA GLN A 4 -8.70 -11.94 11.37
C GLN A 4 -9.21 -12.08 9.93
N ALA A 5 -8.94 -13.21 9.27
CA ALA A 5 -9.52 -13.52 7.96
C ALA A 5 -11.06 -13.63 8.03
N ALA A 6 -11.62 -14.12 9.15
CA ALA A 6 -13.07 -14.18 9.34
C ALA A 6 -13.74 -12.80 9.42
N MET A 7 -13.06 -11.75 9.91
CA MET A 7 -13.57 -10.37 9.85
C MET A 7 -13.60 -9.81 8.42
N HIS A 8 -12.87 -10.43 7.49
CA HIS A 8 -12.82 -10.04 6.08
C HIS A 8 -13.77 -10.88 5.20
N VAL A 9 -14.52 -11.83 5.79
CA VAL A 9 -15.56 -12.57 5.08
C VAL A 9 -16.84 -11.73 5.08
N LEU A 10 -17.08 -11.03 3.98
CA LEU A 10 -18.28 -10.21 3.82
C LEU A 10 -19.47 -11.00 3.29
N THR A 11 -20.63 -10.71 3.86
CA THR A 11 -21.93 -11.05 3.30
C THR A 11 -22.30 -10.01 2.24
N PRO A 12 -22.85 -10.39 1.07
CA PRO A 12 -23.23 -9.43 0.03
C PRO A 12 -24.36 -8.48 0.47
N GLY A 13 -24.31 -7.23 0.02
CA GLY A 13 -25.47 -6.33 -0.07
C GLY A 13 -25.57 -5.21 0.98
N VAL A 14 -24.82 -5.25 2.09
CA VAL A 14 -24.73 -4.13 3.05
C VAL A 14 -23.35 -4.12 3.72
N PRO A 15 -22.67 -2.95 3.83
CA PRO A 15 -21.44 -2.84 4.62
C PRO A 15 -21.70 -3.20 6.08
N GLN A 16 -21.05 -4.24 6.61
CA GLN A 16 -21.14 -4.56 8.04
C GLN A 16 -20.45 -3.52 8.93
N TRP A 17 -19.43 -2.86 8.39
CA TRP A 17 -18.67 -1.82 9.06
C TRP A 17 -18.30 -0.72 8.06
N LEU A 18 -18.22 0.52 8.53
CA LEU A 18 -17.76 1.67 7.76
C LEU A 18 -16.37 2.05 8.24
N ALA A 19 -15.39 2.03 7.34
CA ALA A 19 -14.08 2.60 7.56
C ALA A 19 -13.96 3.89 6.74
N TYR A 20 -13.82 5.03 7.41
CA TYR A 20 -13.64 6.31 6.74
C TYR A 20 -12.76 7.25 7.56
N THR A 21 -12.19 8.25 6.90
CA THR A 21 -11.50 9.37 7.55
C THR A 21 -12.05 10.71 7.04
N CYS A 22 -11.91 11.75 7.85
CA CYS A 22 -12.26 13.12 7.51
C CYS A 22 -11.05 14.04 7.73
N PRO A 23 -10.06 14.04 6.81
CA PRO A 23 -8.80 14.74 7.03
C PRO A 23 -8.98 16.26 7.21
N SER A 24 -10.04 16.85 6.66
CA SER A 24 -10.36 18.28 6.83
C SER A 24 -10.70 18.67 8.27
N GLN A 25 -10.99 17.73 9.18
CA GLN A 25 -11.15 18.04 10.60
C GLN A 25 -9.84 18.46 11.27
N VAL A 26 -8.72 17.87 10.85
CA VAL A 26 -7.39 18.17 11.40
C VAL A 26 -6.64 19.17 10.54
N LEU A 27 -6.93 19.19 9.23
CA LEU A 27 -6.31 20.07 8.24
C LEU A 27 -7.39 20.85 7.48
N PRO A 28 -7.95 21.94 8.05
CA PRO A 28 -9.08 22.66 7.46
C PRO A 28 -8.83 23.17 6.04
N GLY A 29 -7.57 23.48 5.69
CA GLY A 29 -7.20 23.94 4.35
C GLY A 29 -7.37 22.90 3.22
N LEU A 30 -7.71 21.64 3.54
CA LEU A 30 -8.01 20.61 2.54
C LEU A 30 -9.39 20.75 1.89
N ALA A 31 -10.30 21.52 2.50
CA ALA A 31 -11.64 21.74 1.98
C ALA A 31 -12.03 23.22 2.05
N PRO A 32 -12.87 23.73 1.13
CA PRO A 32 -13.47 25.05 1.27
C PRO A 32 -14.30 25.17 2.56
N ASN A 33 -14.53 26.41 3.02
CA ASN A 33 -15.36 26.68 4.20
C ASN A 33 -16.76 26.04 4.05
N GLY A 34 -17.20 25.32 5.08
CA GLY A 34 -18.48 24.62 5.10
C GLY A 34 -18.49 23.28 4.35
N LYS A 35 -17.34 22.84 3.80
CA LYS A 35 -17.19 21.54 3.13
C LYS A 35 -16.18 20.67 3.87
N ALA A 36 -16.19 19.38 3.55
CA ALA A 36 -15.25 18.41 4.08
C ALA A 36 -14.76 17.46 2.97
N VAL A 37 -13.57 16.91 3.16
CA VAL A 37 -13.11 15.74 2.39
C VAL A 37 -13.38 14.52 3.25
N LEU A 38 -14.09 13.54 2.67
CA LEU A 38 -14.31 12.24 3.28
C LEU A 38 -13.64 11.17 2.41
N GLU A 39 -12.80 10.34 3.04
CA GLU A 39 -12.22 9.17 2.39
C GLU A 39 -12.89 7.93 2.95
N LEU A 40 -13.55 7.15 2.09
CA LEU A 40 -14.22 5.90 2.45
C LEU A 40 -13.45 4.71 1.89
N TYR A 41 -13.28 3.66 2.70
CA TYR A 41 -12.55 2.46 2.31
C TYR A 41 -13.51 1.28 2.21
N ALA A 42 -13.98 1.01 1.00
CA ALA A 42 -14.77 -0.17 0.68
C ALA A 42 -13.85 -1.35 0.31
N PRO A 43 -13.96 -2.51 0.97
CA PRO A 43 -13.24 -3.72 0.60
C PRO A 43 -13.77 -4.28 -0.72
N ALA A 44 -12.87 -4.59 -1.65
CA ALA A 44 -13.17 -5.31 -2.87
C ALA A 44 -13.19 -6.82 -2.61
N THR A 45 -14.37 -7.38 -2.35
CA THR A 45 -14.53 -8.81 -2.02
C THR A 45 -15.10 -9.64 -3.17
N GLY A 46 -15.00 -10.97 -3.05
CA GLY A 46 -15.60 -11.90 -4.02
C GLY A 46 -14.77 -12.08 -5.30
N ILE A 47 -13.52 -11.63 -5.30
CA ILE A 47 -12.58 -11.77 -6.40
C ILE A 47 -11.29 -12.45 -5.93
N HIS A 48 -10.66 -13.21 -6.82
CA HIS A 48 -9.34 -13.79 -6.63
C HIS A 48 -8.24 -13.00 -7.35
N SER A 49 -8.62 -12.20 -8.35
CA SER A 49 -7.72 -11.34 -9.11
C SER A 49 -8.38 -9.99 -9.40
N ALA A 50 -7.59 -8.91 -9.45
CA ALA A 50 -8.09 -7.58 -9.81
C ALA A 50 -8.75 -7.56 -11.20
N SER A 51 -8.33 -8.44 -12.10
CA SER A 51 -8.91 -8.58 -13.45
C SER A 51 -10.39 -9.01 -13.44
N GLN A 52 -10.87 -9.62 -12.35
CA GLN A 52 -12.25 -10.04 -12.19
C GLN A 52 -13.16 -8.93 -11.67
N TRP A 53 -12.58 -7.85 -11.13
CA TRP A 53 -13.36 -6.70 -10.67
C TRP A 53 -13.98 -5.98 -11.86
N THR A 54 -15.27 -5.70 -11.84
CA THR A 54 -15.96 -5.02 -12.97
C THR A 54 -16.43 -3.63 -12.60
N SER A 55 -16.68 -2.77 -13.60
CA SER A 55 -17.28 -1.46 -13.37
C SER A 55 -18.65 -1.53 -12.69
N ALA A 56 -19.43 -2.58 -12.97
CA ALA A 56 -20.71 -2.83 -12.30
C ALA A 56 -20.51 -3.11 -10.80
N MET A 57 -19.47 -3.85 -10.42
CA MET A 57 -19.12 -4.08 -9.01
C MET A 57 -18.65 -2.79 -8.34
N THR A 58 -17.88 -1.95 -9.03
CA THR A 58 -17.52 -0.60 -8.56
C THR A 58 -18.77 0.22 -8.27
N GLN A 59 -19.72 0.29 -9.21
CA GLN A 59 -20.95 1.06 -9.01
C GLN A 59 -21.81 0.53 -7.86
N ALA A 60 -21.96 -0.80 -7.73
CA ALA A 60 -22.69 -1.41 -6.63
C ALA A 60 -22.04 -1.07 -5.27
N ALA A 61 -20.72 -1.29 -5.14
CA ALA A 61 -19.99 -0.98 -3.91
C ALA A 61 -20.07 0.52 -3.55
N VAL A 62 -19.92 1.41 -4.53
CA VAL A 62 -20.04 2.86 -4.29
C VAL A 62 -21.45 3.21 -3.81
N GLY A 63 -22.50 2.69 -4.46
CA GLY A 63 -23.88 2.90 -4.02
C GLY A 63 -24.13 2.43 -2.59
N ASP A 64 -23.73 1.20 -2.27
CA ASP A 64 -23.90 0.59 -0.95
C ASP A 64 -23.20 1.40 0.15
N TYR A 65 -21.96 1.80 -0.09
CA TYR A 65 -21.17 2.55 0.90
C TYR A 65 -21.61 4.02 1.04
N LEU A 66 -22.05 4.68 -0.03
CA LEU A 66 -22.61 6.02 0.03
C LEU A 66 -23.94 6.03 0.80
N ASN A 67 -24.81 5.05 0.55
CA ASN A 67 -26.05 4.88 1.31
C ASN A 67 -25.76 4.65 2.79
N ALA A 68 -24.80 3.78 3.10
CA ALA A 68 -24.43 3.46 4.47
C ALA A 68 -23.84 4.67 5.22
N ILE A 69 -22.93 5.44 4.60
CA ILE A 69 -22.34 6.60 5.26
C ILE A 69 -23.36 7.75 5.43
N GLN A 70 -24.29 7.94 4.49
CA GLN A 70 -25.34 8.94 4.62
C GLN A 70 -26.35 8.58 5.73
N ALA A 71 -26.63 7.28 5.91
CA ALA A 71 -27.42 6.80 7.06
C ALA A 71 -26.67 7.00 8.39
N HIS A 72 -25.35 6.85 8.39
CA HIS A 72 -24.51 7.07 9.58
C HIS A 72 -24.29 8.57 9.90
N LEU A 73 -24.26 9.43 8.89
CA LEU A 73 -24.06 10.88 8.99
C LEU A 73 -25.23 11.62 8.30
N PRO A 74 -26.37 11.79 9.01
CA PRO A 74 -27.54 12.46 8.45
C PRO A 74 -27.22 13.89 8.03
N GLY A 75 -27.68 14.28 6.84
CA GLY A 75 -27.43 15.61 6.26
C GLY A 75 -26.14 15.73 5.46
N LEU A 76 -25.38 14.65 5.30
CA LEU A 76 -24.26 14.61 4.37
C LEU A 76 -24.75 14.76 2.92
N CYS A 77 -24.18 15.72 2.19
CA CYS A 77 -24.39 15.92 0.77
C CYS A 77 -23.08 15.71 0.01
N PHE A 78 -23.13 14.96 -1.08
CA PHE A 78 -21.96 14.71 -1.93
C PHE A 78 -21.95 15.68 -3.11
N GLU A 79 -20.87 16.44 -3.26
CA GLU A 79 -20.68 17.35 -4.40
C GLU A 79 -19.80 16.74 -5.50
N ASP A 80 -18.73 16.05 -5.13
CA ASP A 80 -17.83 15.33 -6.03
C ASP A 80 -17.50 13.97 -5.40
N ILE A 81 -17.47 12.93 -6.23
CA ILE A 81 -17.14 11.56 -5.79
C ILE A 81 -16.08 11.04 -6.73
N ARG A 82 -14.92 10.71 -6.15
CA ARG A 82 -13.81 10.07 -6.85
C ARG A 82 -13.66 8.65 -6.36
N VAL A 83 -13.50 7.74 -7.30
CA VAL A 83 -13.40 6.31 -7.03
C VAL A 83 -12.06 5.81 -7.55
N SER A 84 -11.41 4.95 -6.78
CA SER A 84 -10.29 4.16 -7.26
C SER A 84 -10.55 2.71 -6.88
N ASP A 85 -10.54 1.84 -7.88
CA ASP A 85 -10.86 0.42 -7.71
C ASP A 85 -9.60 -0.46 -7.86
N PRO A 86 -9.71 -1.79 -7.65
CA PRO A 86 -8.57 -2.70 -7.80
C PRO A 86 -7.89 -2.65 -9.18
N GLN A 87 -8.63 -2.39 -10.26
CA GLN A 87 -8.03 -2.25 -11.58
C GLN A 87 -7.23 -0.95 -11.69
N ASP A 88 -7.72 0.15 -11.10
CA ASP A 88 -6.99 1.42 -11.03
C ASP A 88 -5.69 1.27 -10.23
N PHE A 89 -5.73 0.51 -9.13
CA PHE A 89 -4.54 0.21 -8.34
C PHE A 89 -3.54 -0.64 -9.11
N ALA A 90 -4.01 -1.65 -9.85
CA ALA A 90 -3.14 -2.48 -10.67
C ALA A 90 -2.49 -1.69 -11.82
N ARG A 91 -3.29 -0.92 -12.57
CA ARG A 91 -2.83 -0.21 -13.77
C ARG A 91 -2.13 1.11 -13.46
N GLY A 92 -2.73 1.94 -12.61
CA GLY A 92 -2.29 3.30 -12.34
C GLY A 92 -1.24 3.39 -11.22
N ARG A 93 -1.18 2.41 -10.32
CA ARG A 93 -0.22 2.40 -9.19
C ARG A 93 0.77 1.24 -9.24
N HIS A 94 0.71 0.41 -10.29
CA HIS A 94 1.58 -0.76 -10.48
C HIS A 94 1.61 -1.71 -9.28
N LEU A 95 0.47 -1.86 -8.61
CA LEU A 95 0.31 -2.78 -7.50
C LEU A 95 -0.07 -4.16 -8.03
N TYR A 96 0.72 -5.17 -7.70
CA TYR A 96 0.40 -6.55 -8.09
C TYR A 96 -1.00 -6.93 -7.58
N GLU A 97 -1.86 -7.39 -8.50
CA GLU A 97 -3.28 -7.71 -8.23
C GLU A 97 -4.07 -6.56 -7.57
N GLY A 98 -3.66 -5.30 -7.77
CA GLY A 98 -4.34 -4.15 -7.17
C GLY A 98 -4.29 -4.13 -5.64
N ALA A 99 -3.40 -4.92 -5.03
CA ALA A 99 -3.30 -5.03 -3.58
C ALA A 99 -2.78 -3.72 -2.99
N LEU A 100 -3.69 -2.90 -2.43
CA LEU A 100 -3.42 -1.54 -1.94
C LEU A 100 -2.18 -1.46 -1.04
N TYR A 101 -1.97 -2.49 -0.24
CA TYR A 101 -0.86 -2.56 0.69
C TYR A 101 0.19 -3.63 0.32
N GLY A 102 0.04 -4.33 -0.80
CA GLY A 102 0.92 -5.43 -1.18
C GLY A 102 0.65 -6.70 -0.37
N ILE A 103 1.58 -7.10 0.51
CA ILE A 103 1.57 -8.39 1.22
C ILE A 103 0.59 -8.33 2.39
N ALA A 104 -0.37 -9.26 2.51
CA ALA A 104 -1.42 -9.20 3.54
C ALA A 104 -0.92 -8.83 4.97
N PRO A 105 -1.65 -7.99 5.73
CA PRO A 105 -1.26 -7.64 7.09
C PRO A 105 -1.23 -8.89 7.99
N GLY A 106 -0.23 -8.99 8.86
CA GLY A 106 -0.04 -10.16 9.73
C GLY A 106 0.72 -11.31 9.08
N THR A 107 1.18 -11.13 7.84
CA THR A 107 2.10 -12.07 7.21
C THR A 107 3.44 -12.07 7.93
N THR A 108 4.05 -13.25 8.07
CA THR A 108 5.35 -13.40 8.72
C THR A 108 6.49 -12.73 7.93
N PRO A 109 7.56 -12.25 8.60
CA PRO A 109 8.68 -11.56 7.97
C PRO A 109 9.30 -12.26 6.74
N ASP A 110 9.29 -13.59 6.71
CA ASP A 110 9.86 -14.41 5.62
C ASP A 110 9.11 -14.31 4.29
N LYS A 111 7.91 -13.73 4.26
CA LYS A 111 7.15 -13.53 3.02
C LYS A 111 7.46 -12.19 2.34
N PHE A 112 8.15 -11.29 3.02
CA PHE A 112 8.58 -10.04 2.44
C PHE A 112 9.84 -10.24 1.59
N PHE A 113 10.01 -9.40 0.57
CA PHE A 113 11.26 -9.39 -0.17
C PHE A 113 12.42 -8.93 0.71
N PRO A 114 13.63 -9.49 0.54
CA PRO A 114 14.83 -8.98 1.18
C PRO A 114 15.28 -7.68 0.50
N HIS A 115 15.89 -6.77 1.25
CA HIS A 115 16.45 -5.53 0.70
C HIS A 115 17.71 -5.74 -0.14
N ARG A 116 18.42 -6.87 0.05
CA ARG A 116 19.48 -7.36 -0.85
C ARG A 116 18.96 -8.49 -1.72
N THR A 117 19.12 -8.34 -3.03
CA THR A 117 18.78 -9.41 -3.99
C THR A 117 19.98 -10.31 -4.26
N GLY A 118 19.76 -11.39 -5.00
CA GLY A 118 20.85 -12.21 -5.56
C GLY A 118 21.65 -11.53 -6.67
N LEU A 119 21.19 -10.36 -7.15
CA LEU A 119 21.83 -9.60 -8.22
C LEU A 119 22.66 -8.47 -7.62
N ARG A 120 23.96 -8.45 -7.90
CA ARG A 120 24.87 -7.42 -7.41
C ARG A 120 24.42 -6.04 -7.91
N GLY A 121 24.35 -5.08 -6.98
CA GLY A 121 23.95 -3.71 -7.27
C GLY A 121 22.43 -3.49 -7.36
N LEU A 122 21.61 -4.52 -7.16
CA LEU A 122 20.15 -4.40 -7.10
C LEU A 122 19.65 -4.56 -5.66
N TYR A 123 19.00 -3.51 -5.18
CA TYR A 123 18.42 -3.43 -3.84
C TYR A 123 16.92 -3.15 -3.95
N LEU A 124 16.15 -3.71 -3.02
CA LEU A 124 14.70 -3.53 -2.94
C LEU A 124 14.36 -2.74 -1.69
N GLY A 125 13.32 -1.93 -1.76
CA GLY A 125 12.78 -1.20 -0.62
C GLY A 125 11.32 -0.85 -0.86
N GLY A 126 10.58 -0.58 0.22
CA GLY A 126 9.18 -0.15 0.17
C GLY A 126 8.23 -1.16 0.79
N GLN A 127 6.94 -1.04 0.46
CA GLN A 127 5.87 -1.73 1.20
C GLN A 127 5.91 -3.27 1.16
N THR A 128 6.52 -3.87 0.13
CA THR A 128 6.64 -5.33 -0.03
C THR A 128 8.01 -5.89 0.40
N THR A 129 8.93 -5.02 0.82
CA THR A 129 10.28 -5.41 1.25
C THR A 129 10.37 -5.26 2.77
N PHE A 130 10.93 -6.24 3.47
CA PHE A 130 11.02 -6.20 4.94
C PHE A 130 11.74 -4.92 5.41
N PRO A 131 11.29 -4.24 6.48
CA PRO A 131 10.18 -4.55 7.40
C PRO A 131 8.80 -4.02 6.96
N GLY A 132 8.62 -3.73 5.67
CA GLY A 132 7.53 -2.94 5.09
C GLY A 132 6.10 -3.29 5.51
N TYR A 133 5.19 -2.43 5.01
CA TYR A 133 3.73 -2.37 5.19
C TYR A 133 3.27 -1.16 6.01
N GLY A 134 2.64 -0.19 5.36
CA GLY A 134 2.36 1.13 5.93
C GLY A 134 3.50 2.11 5.68
N VAL A 135 3.19 3.41 5.73
CA VAL A 135 4.15 4.48 5.36
C VAL A 135 5.44 4.42 6.19
N PRO A 136 5.42 4.33 7.53
CA PRO A 136 6.66 4.39 8.32
C PRO A 136 7.62 3.24 8.07
N THR A 137 7.12 2.00 7.98
CA THR A 137 7.95 0.81 7.78
C THR A 137 8.42 0.69 6.33
N ALA A 138 7.64 1.15 5.35
CA ALA A 138 8.07 1.25 3.96
C ALA A 138 9.25 2.24 3.81
N ILE A 139 9.23 3.35 4.53
CA ILE A 139 10.36 4.29 4.60
C ILE A 139 11.58 3.59 5.21
N LEU A 140 11.41 2.90 6.34
CA LEU A 140 12.51 2.18 7.00
C LEU A 140 13.13 1.11 6.08
N SER A 141 12.30 0.40 5.31
CA SER A 141 12.76 -0.55 4.30
C SER A 141 13.65 0.12 3.25
N GLY A 142 13.27 1.31 2.76
CA GLY A 142 14.09 2.10 1.85
C GLY A 142 15.44 2.51 2.45
N VAL A 143 15.46 2.90 3.73
CA VAL A 143 16.70 3.23 4.45
C VAL A 143 17.63 2.01 4.51
N GLN A 144 17.12 0.83 4.87
CA GLN A 144 17.92 -0.40 4.93
C GLN A 144 18.49 -0.79 3.56
N ALA A 145 17.71 -0.61 2.48
CA ALA A 145 18.17 -0.82 1.12
C ALA A 145 19.34 0.11 0.75
N ALA A 146 19.22 1.41 1.09
CA ALA A 146 20.27 2.39 0.85
C ALA A 146 21.54 2.10 1.67
N GLU A 147 21.40 1.74 2.94
CA GLU A 147 22.53 1.33 3.78
C GLU A 147 23.26 0.11 3.23
N ALA A 148 22.50 -0.88 2.74
CA ALA A 148 23.08 -2.05 2.09
C ALA A 148 23.88 -1.68 0.84
N ALA A 149 23.35 -0.78 0.00
CA ALA A 149 24.06 -0.28 -1.17
C ALA A 149 25.37 0.43 -0.78
N VAL A 150 25.35 1.31 0.22
CA VAL A 150 26.53 2.02 0.69
C VAL A 150 27.60 1.07 1.25
N GLN A 151 27.19 0.07 2.02
CA GLN A 151 28.09 -0.95 2.56
C GLN A 151 28.79 -1.73 1.44
N ASP A 152 28.04 -2.17 0.44
CA ASP A 152 28.57 -2.97 -0.66
C ASP A 152 29.51 -2.11 -1.53
N ILE A 153 29.17 -0.85 -1.83
CA ILE A 153 30.06 0.08 -2.54
C ILE A 153 31.39 0.26 -1.80
N ARG A 154 31.34 0.49 -0.47
CA ARG A 154 32.55 0.65 0.35
C ARG A 154 33.40 -0.61 0.34
N ALA A 155 32.80 -1.79 0.39
CA ALA A 155 33.50 -3.06 0.29
C ALA A 155 34.22 -3.21 -1.06
N HIS A 156 33.53 -2.89 -2.17
CA HIS A 156 34.12 -2.94 -3.51
C HIS A 156 35.31 -1.98 -3.66
N VAL A 157 35.18 -0.74 -3.18
CA VAL A 157 36.29 0.25 -3.23
C VAL A 157 37.49 -0.21 -2.41
N ARG A 158 37.27 -0.82 -1.23
CA ARG A 158 38.36 -1.38 -0.40
C ARG A 158 39.09 -2.51 -1.11
N VAL A 159 38.36 -3.43 -1.74
CA VAL A 159 38.95 -4.54 -2.50
C VAL A 159 39.75 -4.01 -3.70
N ALA A 160 39.21 -3.03 -4.44
CA ALA A 160 39.93 -2.40 -5.55
C ALA A 160 41.24 -1.72 -5.11
N ARG A 161 41.24 -0.98 -3.99
CA ARG A 161 42.44 -0.34 -3.42
C ARG A 161 43.49 -1.35 -2.94
N CYS A 162 43.07 -2.46 -2.33
CA CYS A 162 43.98 -3.53 -1.92
C CYS A 162 44.69 -4.13 -3.15
N MET A 163 43.93 -4.43 -4.21
CA MET A 163 44.48 -4.98 -5.47
C MET A 163 45.42 -4.02 -6.21
N THR A 164 45.21 -2.70 -6.13
CA THR A 164 46.15 -1.72 -6.72
C THR A 164 47.40 -1.53 -5.87
N SER A 165 47.30 -1.58 -4.53
CA SER A 165 48.47 -1.49 -3.65
C SER A 165 49.36 -2.73 -3.64
N GLY A 166 48.80 -3.91 -3.95
CA GLY A 166 49.53 -5.18 -4.02
C GLY A 166 50.28 -5.42 -5.35
N ARG A 167 50.23 -4.48 -6.31
CA ARG A 167 50.92 -4.60 -7.61
C ARG A 167 52.26 -3.86 -7.70
N SER A 168 52.77 -3.28 -6.61
CA SER A 168 54.13 -2.72 -6.56
C SER A 168 55.14 -3.70 -5.97
N ILE A 169 55.39 -4.82 -6.66
CA ILE A 169 56.69 -5.53 -6.61
C ILE A 169 56.91 -6.16 -7.99
N GLN A 170 57.62 -5.42 -8.85
CA GLN A 170 58.75 -5.82 -9.71
C GLN A 170 59.03 -4.72 -10.74
#